data_AF-A0AAN9VD22-F1
#
_entry.id   AF-A0AAN9VD22-F1
#
_cell.length_a   1.000
_cell.length_b   1.000
_cell.length_c   1.000
_cell.angle_alpha   90.00
_cell.angle_beta   90.00
_cell.angle_gamma   90.00
#
_symmetry.space_group_name_H-M   'P 1'
#
loop_
_entity.id
_entity.type
_entity.pdbx_description
1 polymer ?
#
loop_
_entity_poly.entity_id
_entity_poly.type
_entity_poly.pdbx_seq_one_letter_code
_entity_poly.pdbx_strand_id
1 'polypeptide(L)'
;MDTRSTKKKNSGFRAGRSCLDNLFCLSQVMQKKWQTGKELHMVFLDIAKVYDSVPVIKLWEVMNKSNVNKILINAVKKLYIDQKGKVKV
;
A
#
# COMPACT_ATOMS: atom_id res chain seq x y z
N MET A 1 -7.87 0.06 -22.86
CA MET A 1 -8.37 0.81 -21.69
C MET A 1 -7.23 0.89 -20.68
N ASP A 2 -6.54 2.02 -20.64
CA ASP A 2 -5.30 2.24 -19.89
C ASP A 2 -5.51 2.26 -18.37
N THR A 3 -5.01 1.24 -17.68
CA THR A 3 -4.95 1.15 -16.21
C THR A 3 -3.75 1.91 -15.60
N ARG A 4 -3.22 2.92 -16.30
CA ARG A 4 -2.05 3.74 -15.88
C ARG A 4 -2.37 4.74 -14.75
N SER A 5 -3.00 4.31 -13.66
CA SER A 5 -3.20 5.15 -12.47
C SER A 5 -2.86 4.45 -11.16
N THR A 6 -1.83 3.60 -11.14
CA THR A 6 -1.12 3.31 -9.88
C THR A 6 0.02 4.31 -9.74
N LYS A 7 -0.25 5.44 -9.06
CA LYS A 7 0.74 6.49 -8.71
C LYS A 7 2.10 5.84 -8.37
N LYS A 8 3.16 6.28 -9.06
CA LYS A 8 4.57 5.81 -8.97
C LYS A 8 5.23 5.95 -7.57
N LYS A 9 4.48 6.15 -6.49
CA LYS A 9 5.00 6.55 -5.17
C LYS A 9 5.20 5.39 -4.18
N ASN A 10 4.37 4.34 -4.23
CA ASN A 10 4.51 3.22 -3.29
C ASN A 10 5.33 2.08 -3.91
N SER A 11 6.38 1.65 -3.21
CA SER A 11 7.22 0.49 -3.58
C SER A 11 6.78 -0.80 -2.89
N GLY A 12 6.02 -0.72 -1.80
CA GLY A 12 5.55 -1.90 -1.06
C GLY A 12 4.62 -2.78 -1.92
N PHE A 13 4.75 -4.10 -1.77
CA PHE A 13 3.91 -5.11 -2.44
C PHE A 13 3.93 -5.06 -3.97
N ARG A 14 5.00 -4.51 -4.58
CA ARG A 14 5.17 -4.47 -6.04
C ARG A 14 6.44 -5.20 -6.45
N ALA A 15 6.30 -6.15 -7.37
CA ALA A 15 7.46 -6.80 -7.99
C ALA A 15 8.36 -5.77 -8.69
N GLY A 16 9.68 -5.93 -8.57
CA GLY A 16 10.66 -5.03 -9.17
C GLY A 16 10.76 -3.65 -8.49
N ARG A 17 10.29 -3.51 -7.25
CA ARG A 17 10.45 -2.30 -6.43
C ARG A 17 10.98 -2.69 -5.05
N SER A 18 11.98 -1.98 -4.57
CA SER A 18 12.59 -2.19 -3.25
C SER A 18 12.40 -0.98 -2.35
N CYS A 19 12.51 -1.20 -1.03
CA CYS A 19 12.66 -0.12 -0.06
C CYS A 19 13.90 0.73 -0.36
N LEU A 20 14.95 0.10 -0.92
CA LEU A 20 16.18 0.78 -1.33
C LEU A 20 15.92 1.87 -2.38
N ASP A 21 14.98 1.67 -3.31
CA ASP A 21 14.66 2.67 -4.32
C ASP A 21 14.12 3.95 -3.68
N ASN A 22 13.24 3.80 -2.69
CA ASN A 22 12.66 4.93 -1.97
C ASN A 22 13.72 5.64 -1.12
N LEU A 23 14.57 4.87 -0.42
CA LEU A 23 15.65 5.42 0.37
C LEU A 23 16.64 6.19 -0.51
N PHE A 24 17.01 5.63 -1.66
CA PHE A 24 17.87 6.29 -2.62
C PHE A 24 17.27 7.60 -3.12
N CYS A 25 16.00 7.61 -3.51
CA CYS A 25 15.31 8.84 -3.90
C CYS A 25 15.29 9.89 -2.77
N LEU A 26 15.04 9.48 -1.53
CA LEU A 26 15.04 10.37 -0.37
C LEU A 26 16.44 10.98 -0.15
N SER A 27 17.49 10.15 -0.16
CA SER A 27 18.88 10.60 -0.03
C SER A 27 19.27 11.60 -1.10
N GLN A 28 18.86 11.39 -2.37
CA GLN A 28 19.11 12.33 -3.46
C GLN A 28 18.44 13.69 -3.23
N VAL A 29 17.19 13.70 -2.72
CA VAL A 29 16.49 14.95 -2.39
C VAL A 29 17.20 15.68 -1.26
N MET A 30 17.59 14.97 -0.20
CA MET A 30 18.34 15.53 0.93
C MET A 30 19.68 16.13 0.48
N GLN A 31 20.45 15.38 -0.31
CA GLN A 31 21.75 15.83 -0.81
C GLN A 31 21.64 17.08 -1.70
N LYS A 32 20.64 17.12 -2.59
CA LYS A 32 20.42 18.27 -3.47
C LYS A 32 20.04 19.54 -2.69
N LYS A 33 19.23 19.40 -1.63
CA LYS A 33 18.84 20.53 -0.78
C LYS A 33 20.02 21.03 0.04
N TRP A 34 20.80 20.11 0.60
CA TRP A 34 22.05 20.41 1.29
C TRP A 34 23.02 21.21 0.39
N GLN A 35 23.27 20.73 -0.83
CA GLN A 35 24.16 21.39 -1.79
C GLN A 35 23.70 22.78 -2.23
N THR A 36 22.38 23.02 -2.25
CA THR A 36 21.82 24.31 -2.68
C THR A 36 21.61 25.29 -1.52
N GLY A 37 21.99 24.91 -0.30
CA GLY A 37 21.79 25.73 0.91
C GLY A 37 20.31 26.02 1.20
N LYS A 38 19.40 25.20 0.69
CA LYS A 38 17.94 25.40 0.82
C LYS A 38 17.39 24.57 1.96
N GLU A 39 16.47 25.16 2.70
CA GLU A 39 15.73 24.45 3.74
C GLU A 39 14.91 23.27 3.16
N LEU A 40 14.86 22.18 3.92
CA LEU A 40 14.14 20.97 3.61
C LEU A 40 13.27 20.57 4.81
N HIS A 41 11.96 20.53 4.60
CA HIS A 41 11.01 19.99 5.57
C HIS A 41 10.53 18.61 5.11
N MET A 42 10.54 17.64 6.02
CA MET A 42 10.09 16.27 5.77
C MET A 42 9.03 15.90 6.80
N VAL A 43 7.96 15.24 6.34
CA VAL A 43 6.89 14.71 7.20
C VAL A 43 6.88 13.20 7.03
N PHE A 44 7.16 12.48 8.12
CA PHE A 44 7.06 11.02 8.18
C PHE A 44 5.70 10.65 8.74
N LEU A 45 4.86 10.01 7.91
CA LEU A 45 3.56 9.51 8.32
C LEU A 45 3.65 8.00 8.49
N ASP A 46 3.55 7.53 9.74
CA ASP A 46 3.33 6.13 10.03
C ASP A 46 1.86 5.92 10.41
N ILE A 47 1.18 5.02 9.69
CA ILE A 47 -0.23 4.73 9.93
C ILE A 47 -0.27 3.51 10.85
N ALA A 48 -0.63 3.73 12.12
CA ALA A 48 -0.80 2.63 13.06
C ALA A 48 -1.90 1.67 12.57
N LYS A 49 -1.60 0.36 12.51
CA LYS A 49 -2.55 -0.70 12.15
C LYS A 49 -3.24 -0.47 10.80
N VAL A 50 -2.43 -0.26 9.75
CA VAL A 50 -2.90 0.01 8.37
C VAL A 50 -3.92 -1.00 7.88
N TYR A 51 -3.83 -2.26 8.30
CA TYR A 51 -4.72 -3.33 7.86
C TYR A 51 -5.96 -3.48 8.74
N ASP A 52 -5.83 -3.36 10.06
CA ASP A 52 -6.96 -3.53 10.99
C ASP A 52 -7.98 -2.39 10.88
N SER A 53 -7.53 -1.22 10.45
CA SER A 53 -8.37 -0.01 10.32
C SER A 53 -9.14 0.08 8.99
N VAL A 54 -8.90 -0.83 8.04
CA VAL A 54 -9.56 -0.78 6.72
C VAL A 54 -11.03 -1.20 6.83
N PRO A 55 -11.99 -0.36 6.42
CA PRO A 55 -13.38 -0.78 6.36
C PRO A 55 -13.57 -1.85 5.28
N VAL A 56 -13.81 -3.09 5.70
CA VAL A 56 -13.90 -4.27 4.82
C VAL A 56 -14.99 -4.11 3.74
N ILE A 57 -16.08 -3.40 4.03
CA ILE A 57 -17.12 -3.08 3.04
C ILE A 57 -16.56 -2.23 1.89
N LYS A 58 -15.77 -1.20 2.20
CA LYS A 58 -15.11 -0.35 1.20
C LYS A 58 -14.10 -1.14 0.38
N LEU A 59 -13.42 -2.12 0.98
CA LEU A 59 -12.51 -3.01 0.27
C LEU A 59 -13.24 -3.78 -0.84
N TRP A 60 -14.43 -4.33 -0.56
CA TRP A 60 -15.24 -5.02 -1.58
C TRP A 60 -15.68 -4.09 -2.71
N GLU A 61 -16.08 -2.86 -2.40
CA GLU A 61 -16.45 -1.87 -3.40
C GLU A 61 -15.28 -1.55 -4.33
N VAL A 62 -14.07 -1.37 -3.77
CA VAL A 62 -12.86 -1.11 -4.55
C VAL A 62 -12.49 -2.31 -5.41
N MET A 63 -12.56 -3.53 -4.88
CA MET A 63 -12.29 -4.74 -5.67
C MET A 63 -13.26 -4.90 -6.84
N ASN A 64 -14.55 -4.62 -6.63
CA ASN A 64 -15.55 -4.63 -7.70
C ASN A 64 -15.26 -3.58 -8.78
N LYS A 65 -14.84 -2.38 -8.38
CA LYS A 65 -14.44 -1.30 -9.31
C LYS A 65 -13.12 -1.59 -10.04
N SER A 66 -12.26 -2.43 -9.48
CA SER A 66 -10.92 -2.73 -10.01
C SER A 66 -10.89 -3.90 -11.00
N ASN A 67 -12.06 -4.33 -11.49
CA ASN A 67 -12.23 -5.41 -12.46
C ASN A 67 -11.66 -6.77 -12.00
N VAL A 68 -11.65 -7.02 -10.68
CA VAL A 68 -11.31 -8.32 -10.10
C VAL A 68 -12.45 -9.30 -10.34
N ASN A 69 -12.12 -10.56 -10.67
CA ASN A 69 -13.13 -11.59 -10.91
C ASN A 69 -14.05 -11.76 -9.67
N LYS A 70 -15.37 -11.74 -9.88
CA LYS A 70 -16.38 -11.90 -8.83
C LYS A 70 -16.20 -13.18 -8.00
N ILE A 71 -15.71 -14.26 -8.61
CA ILE A 71 -15.40 -15.52 -7.93
C ILE A 71 -14.32 -15.29 -6.86
N LEU A 72 -13.25 -14.56 -7.21
CA LEU A 72 -12.18 -14.22 -6.27
C LEU A 72 -12.69 -13.29 -5.18
N ILE A 73 -13.49 -12.27 -5.51
CA ILE A 73 -14.08 -11.36 -4.51
C ILE A 73 -14.93 -12.15 -3.51
N ASN A 74 -15.74 -13.10 -3.97
CA ASN A 74 -16.56 -13.94 -3.09
C ASN A 74 -15.71 -14.88 -2.23
N ALA A 75 -14.61 -15.43 -2.76
CA ALA A 75 -13.67 -16.23 -1.98
C ALA A 75 -13.03 -15.40 -0.85
N VAL A 76 -12.56 -14.19 -1.16
CA VAL A 76 -11.98 -13.28 -0.16
C VAL A 76 -13.04 -12.87 0.87
N LYS A 77 -14.29 -12.59 0.48
CA LYS A 77 -15.39 -12.35 1.42
C LYS A 77 -15.60 -13.49 2.41
N LYS A 78 -15.60 -14.74 1.92
CA LYS A 78 -15.73 -15.93 2.78
C LYS A 78 -14.55 -16.04 3.76
N LEU A 79 -13.33 -15.75 3.32
CA LEU A 79 -12.15 -15.74 4.19
C LEU A 79 -12.23 -14.74 5.34
N TYR A 80 -12.96 -13.64 5.18
CA TYR A 80 -13.15 -12.65 6.26
C TYR A 80 -14.31 -13.00 7.21
N ILE A 81 -15.30 -13.78 6.77
CA ILE A 81 -16.51 -14.09 7.55
C ILE A 81 -16.40 -15.44 8.28
N ASP A 82 -15.73 -16.43 7.68
CA ASP A 82 -15.70 -17.82 8.16
C ASP A 82 -14.35 -18.20 8.83
N GLN A 83 -13.81 -17.30 9.64
CA GLN A 83 -12.59 -17.56 10.41
C GLN A 83 -12.92 -18.32 11.69
N LYS A 84 -12.65 -19.64 11.71
CA LYS A 84 -12.61 -20.45 12.94
C LYS A 84 -11.16 -20.79 13.27
N GLY A 85 -10.51 -19.94 14.06
CA GLY A 85 -9.18 -20.21 14.61
C GLY A 85 -9.29 -21.12 15.83
N LYS A 86 -8.73 -22.33 15.77
CA LYS A 86 -8.54 -23.18 16.97
C LYS A 86 -7.05 -23.17 17.32
N VAL A 87 -6.70 -22.47 18.39
CA VAL A 87 -5.35 -22.51 18.96
C VAL A 87 -5.30 -23.72 19.90
N LYS A 88 -4.39 -24.64 19.63
CA LYS A 88 -4.10 -25.74 20.56
C LYS A 88 -3.04 -25.22 21.54
N VAL A 89 -3.45 -25.01 22.79
CA VAL A 89 -2.53 -24.81 23.92
C VAL A 89 -2.03 -26.17 24.38
#